data_AF-A0A966SGD6-F1
#
_entry.id   AF-A0A966SGD6-F1
#
_cell.length_a   1.000
_cell.length_b   1.000
_cell.length_c   1.000
_cell.angle_alpha   90.00
_cell.angle_beta   90.00
_cell.angle_gamma   90.00
#
_symmetry.space_group_name_H-M   'P 1'
#
loop_
_entity.id
_entity.type
_entity.pdbx_description
1 polymer ?
#
loop_
_entity_poly.entity_id
_entity_poly.type
_entity_poly.pdbx_seq_one_letter_code
_entity_poly.pdbx_strand_id
1 'polypeptide(L)'
;PNGTGSIPTVSTTCSPDSVYFVNDIMPIIASNCAMSGCHDAVTRASGVNLSSYLKIMNYVRAGSATRSDLYKVIIETNPGDRMPPPPRSPLTAAQIAKIQKWINQGARNNSCTSGCDSTQFTYAAVIKPMMDNKCAGCHKAGSLGGNVDLSTYAGTRVVALNGKLVGSIMHQTGYSPMPKNMAKLSDCEIKQVRKWVTAGSLNN
;
A
#
# COMPACT_ATOMS: atom_id res chain seq x y z
N PRO A 1 -25.01 -6.09 12.18
CA PRO A 1 -24.48 -4.97 12.98
C PRO A 1 -23.67 -4.01 12.08
N ASN A 2 -24.41 -3.08 11.46
CA ASN A 2 -23.88 -2.01 10.62
C ASN A 2 -23.30 -0.92 11.53
N GLY A 3 -21.97 -0.84 11.61
CA GLY A 3 -21.24 0.23 12.29
C GLY A 3 -21.02 1.42 11.36
N THR A 4 -21.40 2.60 11.84
CA THR A 4 -21.21 3.93 11.28
C THR A 4 -19.78 4.15 10.76
N GLY A 5 -19.64 4.15 9.44
CA GLY A 5 -18.34 4.20 8.76
C GLY A 5 -17.68 5.57 8.83
N SER A 6 -16.55 5.63 9.55
CA SER A 6 -15.45 6.58 9.31
C SER A 6 -14.20 6.15 10.09
N ILE A 7 -14.39 5.60 11.29
CA ILE A 7 -13.27 5.18 12.16
C ILE A 7 -12.98 3.68 11.96
N PRO A 8 -11.73 3.31 11.60
CA PRO A 8 -11.33 1.91 11.54
C PRO A 8 -11.41 1.22 12.91
N THR A 9 -11.87 -0.03 12.91
CA THR A 9 -11.80 -0.89 14.10
C THR A 9 -10.34 -1.31 14.35
N VAL A 10 -9.77 -0.89 15.47
CA VAL A 10 -8.36 -1.13 15.80
C VAL A 10 -8.22 -2.41 16.63
N SER A 11 -7.39 -3.35 16.17
CA SER A 11 -7.04 -4.58 16.91
C SER A 11 -5.64 -4.47 17.50
N THR A 12 -5.49 -4.87 18.77
CA THR A 12 -4.20 -4.96 19.47
C THR A 12 -3.59 -6.35 19.45
N THR A 13 -4.26 -7.35 18.87
CA THR A 13 -3.69 -8.69 18.61
C THR A 13 -4.01 -9.05 17.17
N CYS A 14 -2.96 -9.13 16.33
CA CYS A 14 -3.17 -9.41 14.92
C CYS A 14 -3.33 -10.90 14.67
N SER A 15 -4.33 -11.22 13.85
CA SER A 15 -4.49 -12.55 13.30
C SER A 15 -3.68 -12.64 12.00
N PRO A 16 -2.79 -13.64 11.85
CA PRO A 16 -2.06 -13.85 10.59
C PRO A 16 -3.03 -14.18 9.43
N ASP A 17 -4.22 -14.67 9.75
CA ASP A 17 -5.25 -14.95 8.76
C ASP A 17 -6.05 -13.72 8.37
N SER A 18 -6.00 -12.61 9.11
CA SER A 18 -6.77 -11.41 8.81
C SER A 18 -6.01 -10.45 7.90
N VAL A 19 -6.70 -9.90 6.90
CA VAL A 19 -6.21 -8.73 6.17
C VAL A 19 -6.78 -7.48 6.82
N TYR A 20 -5.94 -6.47 7.04
CA TYR A 20 -6.33 -5.24 7.70
C TYR A 20 -6.41 -4.10 6.69
N PHE A 21 -7.59 -3.51 6.51
CA PHE A 21 -7.81 -2.49 5.50
C PHE A 21 -6.80 -1.33 5.58
N VAL A 22 -6.59 -0.77 6.76
CA VAL A 22 -5.68 0.37 6.94
C VAL A 22 -4.22 -0.02 6.68
N ASN A 23 -3.80 -1.21 7.10
CA ASN A 23 -2.41 -1.64 7.03
C ASN A 23 -2.03 -2.21 5.66
N ASP A 24 -2.94 -2.95 5.02
CA ASP A 24 -2.69 -3.75 3.81
C ASP A 24 -3.35 -3.20 2.56
N ILE A 25 -4.62 -2.81 2.61
CA ILE A 25 -5.42 -2.51 1.41
C ILE A 25 -5.32 -1.04 1.01
N MET A 26 -5.49 -0.13 1.98
CA MET A 26 -5.41 1.31 1.72
C MET A 26 -4.08 1.70 1.05
N PRO A 27 -2.90 1.21 1.48
CA PRO A 27 -1.65 1.54 0.80
C PRO A 27 -1.61 1.03 -0.65
N ILE A 28 -2.12 -0.18 -0.91
CA ILE A 28 -2.17 -0.73 -2.28
C ILE A 28 -3.05 0.16 -3.17
N ILE A 29 -4.24 0.52 -2.69
CA ILE A 29 -5.17 1.39 -3.43
C ILE A 29 -4.59 2.79 -3.65
N ALA A 30 -3.98 3.38 -2.62
CA ALA A 30 -3.40 4.71 -2.73
C ALA A 30 -2.19 4.76 -3.67
N SER A 31 -1.31 3.75 -3.61
CA SER A 31 -0.11 3.68 -4.44
C SER A 31 -0.38 3.30 -5.90
N ASN A 32 -1.51 2.66 -6.22
CA ASN A 32 -1.78 2.15 -7.56
C ASN A 32 -3.03 2.72 -8.24
N CYS A 33 -3.96 3.33 -7.50
CA CYS A 33 -5.26 3.75 -8.03
C CYS A 33 -5.66 5.17 -7.63
N ALA A 34 -5.63 5.49 -6.33
CA ALA A 34 -6.11 6.77 -5.78
C ALA A 34 -5.03 7.85 -5.82
N MET A 35 -4.56 8.18 -7.02
CA MET A 35 -3.51 9.18 -7.26
C MET A 35 -3.96 10.26 -8.25
N SER A 36 -3.25 11.39 -8.24
CA SER A 36 -3.45 12.49 -9.19
C SER A 36 -3.41 11.99 -10.63
N GLY A 37 -4.38 12.41 -11.45
CA GLY A 37 -4.55 11.90 -12.81
C GLY A 37 -5.37 10.61 -12.90
N CYS A 38 -5.74 9.97 -11.78
CA CYS A 38 -6.47 8.70 -11.74
C CYS A 38 -7.70 8.79 -10.82
N HIS A 39 -7.88 7.84 -9.90
CA HIS A 39 -9.09 7.70 -9.09
C HIS A 39 -8.98 8.35 -7.70
N ASP A 40 -8.28 9.49 -7.61
CA ASP A 40 -8.18 10.27 -6.38
C ASP A 40 -9.44 11.11 -6.12
N ALA A 41 -9.41 11.92 -5.05
CA ALA A 41 -10.55 12.75 -4.66
C ALA A 41 -10.85 13.89 -5.65
N VAL A 42 -9.86 14.32 -6.42
CA VAL A 42 -9.90 15.52 -7.26
C VAL A 42 -10.17 15.13 -8.72
N THR A 43 -9.30 14.32 -9.31
CA THR A 43 -9.35 13.91 -10.71
C THR A 43 -10.55 13.03 -11.00
N ARG A 44 -10.80 12.06 -10.12
CA ARG A 44 -11.92 11.11 -10.22
C ARG A 44 -12.08 10.54 -11.65
N ALA A 45 -11.01 10.01 -12.24
CA ALA A 45 -11.03 9.47 -13.59
C ALA A 45 -12.21 8.48 -13.76
N SER A 46 -12.97 8.64 -14.85
CA SER A 46 -14.23 7.92 -15.10
C SER A 46 -15.29 8.06 -13.99
N GLY A 47 -15.27 9.18 -13.25
CA GLY A 47 -16.16 9.45 -12.12
C GLY A 47 -15.81 8.69 -10.83
N VAL A 48 -14.79 7.83 -10.86
CA VAL A 48 -14.43 6.91 -9.77
C VAL A 48 -13.55 7.59 -8.73
N ASN A 49 -13.90 7.44 -7.46
CA ASN A 49 -13.12 7.93 -6.33
C ASN A 49 -12.78 6.74 -5.41
N LEU A 50 -11.49 6.54 -5.13
CA LEU A 50 -10.97 5.50 -4.25
C LEU A 50 -10.17 6.05 -3.06
N SER A 51 -10.35 7.34 -2.73
CA SER A 51 -9.53 8.05 -1.73
C SER A 51 -9.87 7.73 -0.27
N SER A 52 -10.94 6.96 -0.01
CA SER A 52 -11.32 6.57 1.34
C SER A 52 -12.06 5.24 1.36
N TYR A 53 -12.11 4.60 2.53
CA TYR A 53 -12.86 3.35 2.74
C TYR A 53 -14.28 3.41 2.17
N LEU A 54 -15.05 4.43 2.55
CA LEU A 54 -16.44 4.59 2.10
C LEU A 54 -16.55 4.71 0.59
N LYS A 55 -15.58 5.38 -0.06
CA LYS A 55 -15.57 5.55 -1.51
C LYS A 55 -15.18 4.26 -2.24
N ILE A 56 -14.19 3.53 -1.71
CA ILE A 56 -13.78 2.20 -2.19
C ILE A 56 -14.95 1.21 -2.11
N MET A 57 -15.73 1.23 -1.03
CA MET A 57 -16.84 0.31 -0.84
C MET A 57 -17.97 0.45 -1.86
N ASN A 58 -18.05 1.56 -2.61
CA ASN A 58 -18.99 1.67 -3.73
C ASN A 58 -18.71 0.67 -4.87
N TYR A 59 -17.49 0.12 -4.93
CA TYR A 59 -17.03 -0.80 -5.97
C TYR A 59 -16.75 -2.22 -5.41
N VAL A 60 -17.06 -2.44 -4.14
CA VAL A 60 -16.79 -3.69 -3.42
C VAL A 60 -18.08 -4.27 -2.87
N ARG A 61 -18.31 -5.55 -3.16
CA ARG A 61 -19.36 -6.35 -2.52
C ARG A 61 -18.73 -7.24 -1.47
N ALA A 62 -18.84 -6.81 -0.21
CA ALA A 62 -18.32 -7.52 0.94
C ALA A 62 -18.72 -9.01 0.92
N GLY A 63 -17.74 -9.89 1.13
CA GLY A 63 -17.92 -11.34 1.09
C GLY A 63 -17.79 -11.96 -0.31
N SER A 64 -17.68 -11.17 -1.38
CA SER A 64 -17.60 -11.71 -2.74
C SER A 64 -16.73 -10.86 -3.67
N ALA A 65 -15.47 -11.27 -3.80
CA ALA A 65 -14.52 -10.65 -4.74
C ALA A 65 -15.02 -10.76 -6.19
N THR A 66 -15.56 -11.90 -6.61
CA THR A 66 -16.06 -12.10 -7.99
C THR A 66 -17.25 -11.20 -8.34
N ARG A 67 -17.98 -10.67 -7.35
CA ARG A 67 -19.08 -9.72 -7.53
C ARG A 67 -18.67 -8.27 -7.33
N SER A 68 -17.39 -8.00 -7.08
CA SER A 68 -16.84 -6.67 -6.82
C SER A 68 -16.17 -6.12 -8.08
N ASP A 69 -16.63 -4.97 -8.55
CA ASP A 69 -16.09 -4.37 -9.78
C ASP A 69 -14.62 -3.98 -9.62
N LEU A 70 -14.23 -3.50 -8.44
CA LEU A 70 -12.83 -3.25 -8.09
C LEU A 70 -11.95 -4.49 -8.30
N TYR A 71 -12.44 -5.68 -7.95
CA TYR A 71 -11.67 -6.91 -8.09
C TYR A 71 -11.60 -7.37 -9.55
N LYS A 72 -12.69 -7.26 -10.29
CA LYS A 72 -12.74 -7.69 -11.71
C LYS A 72 -11.72 -6.94 -12.57
N VAL A 73 -11.62 -5.63 -12.42
CA VAL A 73 -10.72 -4.81 -13.25
C VAL A 73 -9.24 -5.04 -12.93
N ILE A 74 -8.89 -5.45 -11.71
CA ILE A 74 -7.49 -5.72 -11.34
C ILE A 74 -7.00 -7.12 -11.73
N ILE A 75 -7.92 -8.04 -12.05
CA ILE A 75 -7.58 -9.39 -12.55
C ILE A 75 -7.72 -9.50 -14.08
N GLU A 76 -8.22 -8.45 -14.72
CA GLU A 76 -8.39 -8.42 -16.17
C GLU A 76 -7.03 -8.49 -16.88
N THR A 77 -7.01 -9.19 -18.01
CA THR A 77 -5.80 -9.42 -18.81
C THR A 77 -5.77 -8.55 -20.06
N ASN A 78 -6.94 -8.13 -20.57
CA ASN A 78 -7.01 -7.19 -21.68
C ASN A 78 -6.43 -5.82 -21.28
N PRO A 79 -5.39 -5.31 -21.96
CA PRO A 79 -4.79 -4.02 -21.64
C PRO A 79 -5.74 -2.82 -21.66
N GLY A 80 -6.81 -2.87 -22.45
CA GLY A 80 -7.82 -1.80 -22.55
C GLY A 80 -8.78 -1.75 -21.35
N ASP A 81 -8.96 -2.88 -20.66
CA ASP A 81 -9.95 -3.05 -19.61
C ASP A 81 -9.30 -3.18 -18.21
N ARG A 82 -8.03 -3.56 -18.15
CA ARG A 82 -7.30 -3.77 -16.89
C ARG A 82 -6.95 -2.48 -16.18
N MET A 83 -6.99 -2.53 -14.86
CA MET A 83 -6.51 -1.46 -13.98
C MET A 83 -5.30 -1.92 -13.15
N PRO A 84 -4.24 -1.09 -13.00
CA PRO A 84 -4.07 0.21 -13.64
C PRO A 84 -3.75 0.08 -15.14
N PRO A 85 -4.13 1.04 -16.00
CA PRO A 85 -3.94 0.93 -17.44
C PRO A 85 -2.44 1.05 -17.81
N PRO A 86 -2.01 0.50 -18.96
CA PRO A 86 -0.69 0.79 -19.52
C PRO A 86 -0.45 2.31 -19.63
N PRO A 87 0.80 2.79 -19.44
CA PRO A 87 2.04 2.02 -19.30
C PRO A 87 2.31 1.51 -17.88
N ARG A 88 1.39 1.67 -16.92
CA ARG A 88 1.59 1.17 -15.56
C ARG A 88 1.52 -0.36 -15.54
N SER A 89 2.47 -0.99 -14.84
CA SER A 89 2.45 -2.44 -14.65
C SER A 89 1.22 -2.86 -13.83
N PRO A 90 0.65 -4.05 -14.10
CA PRO A 90 -0.39 -4.65 -13.26
C PRO A 90 0.01 -4.75 -11.79
N LEU A 91 -0.98 -4.93 -10.91
CA LEU A 91 -0.72 -5.36 -9.54
C LEU A 91 -0.06 -6.73 -9.52
N THR A 92 0.75 -6.99 -8.49
CA THR A 92 1.36 -8.31 -8.30
C THR A 92 0.31 -9.32 -7.87
N ALA A 93 0.56 -10.61 -8.14
CA ALA A 93 -0.32 -11.69 -7.69
C ALA A 93 -0.56 -11.64 -6.16
N ALA A 94 0.46 -11.27 -5.38
CA ALA A 94 0.34 -11.11 -3.93
C ALA A 94 -0.58 -9.95 -3.53
N GLN A 95 -0.53 -8.82 -4.23
CA GLN A 95 -1.43 -7.68 -3.99
C GLN A 95 -2.88 -8.04 -4.35
N ILE A 96 -3.08 -8.70 -5.49
CA ILE A 96 -4.41 -9.19 -5.92
C ILE A 96 -4.97 -10.16 -4.87
N ALA A 97 -4.17 -11.13 -4.42
CA ALA A 97 -4.57 -12.09 -3.40
C ALA A 97 -4.96 -11.42 -2.07
N LYS A 98 -4.22 -10.38 -1.64
CA LYS A 98 -4.60 -9.60 -0.44
C LYS A 98 -5.93 -8.90 -0.61
N ILE A 99 -6.17 -8.24 -1.75
CA ILE A 99 -7.45 -7.57 -2.04
C ILE A 99 -8.58 -8.60 -2.07
N GLN A 100 -8.39 -9.73 -2.76
CA GLN A 100 -9.37 -10.82 -2.81
C GLN A 100 -9.73 -11.31 -1.41
N LYS A 101 -8.72 -11.59 -0.59
CA LYS A 101 -8.89 -12.10 0.78
C LYS A 101 -9.63 -11.08 1.65
N TRP A 102 -9.25 -9.80 1.61
CA TRP A 102 -9.95 -8.75 2.34
C TRP A 102 -11.42 -8.63 1.95
N ILE A 103 -11.74 -8.63 0.64
CA ILE A 103 -13.13 -8.58 0.19
C ILE A 103 -13.91 -9.78 0.73
N ASN A 104 -13.36 -10.99 0.59
CA ASN A 104 -13.99 -12.22 1.03
C ASN A 104 -14.13 -12.31 2.56
N GLN A 105 -13.28 -11.62 3.33
CA GLN A 105 -13.41 -11.47 4.79
C GLN A 105 -14.48 -10.45 5.23
N GLY A 106 -15.27 -9.96 4.28
CA GLY A 106 -16.33 -8.98 4.53
C GLY A 106 -15.88 -7.54 4.36
N ALA A 107 -14.74 -7.30 3.71
CA ALA A 107 -14.23 -5.97 3.37
C ALA A 107 -14.19 -5.00 4.57
N ARG A 108 -13.76 -5.49 5.74
CA ARG A 108 -13.85 -4.75 7.01
C ARG A 108 -13.00 -3.49 6.98
N ASN A 109 -13.50 -2.39 7.58
CA ASN A 109 -12.68 -1.22 7.92
C ASN A 109 -11.95 -1.48 9.25
N ASN A 110 -10.83 -2.19 9.18
CA ASN A 110 -10.05 -2.58 10.35
C ASN A 110 -8.57 -2.18 10.21
N SER A 111 -7.90 -2.05 11.34
CA SER A 111 -6.46 -1.88 11.45
C SER A 111 -5.91 -2.79 12.53
N CYS A 112 -4.60 -3.03 12.48
CA CYS A 112 -3.91 -3.75 13.54
C CYS A 112 -2.65 -3.02 13.97
N THR A 113 -2.46 -2.91 15.29
CA THR A 113 -1.35 -2.16 15.91
C THR A 113 -0.24 -3.06 16.46
N SER A 114 -0.49 -4.35 16.69
CA SER A 114 0.53 -5.30 17.19
C SER A 114 1.16 -6.19 16.11
N GLY A 115 0.84 -5.94 14.84
CA GLY A 115 1.25 -6.80 13.72
C GLY A 115 2.64 -6.49 13.21
N CYS A 116 3.24 -5.45 13.80
CA CYS A 116 4.60 -5.06 13.55
C CYS A 116 5.44 -5.52 14.73
N ASP A 117 6.22 -6.58 14.50
CA ASP A 117 7.31 -6.94 15.37
C ASP A 117 8.54 -6.14 14.95
N SER A 118 8.86 -5.09 15.72
CA SER A 118 10.05 -4.28 15.45
C SER A 118 11.38 -5.03 15.63
N THR A 119 11.37 -6.27 16.12
CA THR A 119 12.55 -7.14 16.13
C THR A 119 12.78 -7.83 14.78
N GLN A 120 11.74 -7.96 13.95
CA GLN A 120 11.85 -8.41 12.56
C GLN A 120 12.04 -7.20 11.65
N PHE A 121 13.15 -7.16 10.91
CA PHE A 121 13.48 -6.03 10.02
C PHE A 121 14.37 -6.45 8.84
N THR A 122 14.43 -7.75 8.51
CA THR A 122 15.22 -8.21 7.35
C THR A 122 14.58 -7.75 6.04
N TYR A 123 15.40 -7.68 4.99
CA TYR A 123 14.95 -7.12 3.72
C TYR A 123 13.82 -7.97 3.12
N ALA A 124 14.03 -9.28 2.98
CA ALA A 124 13.09 -10.18 2.34
C ALA A 124 11.77 -10.31 3.13
N ALA A 125 11.85 -10.38 4.46
CA ALA A 125 10.67 -10.63 5.29
C ALA A 125 9.81 -9.38 5.51
N VAL A 126 10.42 -8.21 5.66
CA VAL A 126 9.72 -7.00 6.12
C VAL A 126 9.85 -5.85 5.14
N ILE A 127 11.07 -5.50 4.73
CA ILE A 127 11.30 -4.26 3.96
C ILE A 127 10.78 -4.39 2.53
N LYS A 128 11.06 -5.50 1.83
CA LYS A 128 10.61 -5.73 0.46
C LYS A 128 9.09 -5.74 0.35
N PRO A 129 8.34 -6.50 1.18
CA PRO A 129 6.87 -6.39 1.19
C PRO A 129 6.37 -4.98 1.50
N MET A 130 7.05 -4.22 2.37
CA MET A 130 6.68 -2.84 2.67
C MET A 130 6.88 -1.94 1.44
N MET A 131 8.03 -2.03 0.76
CA MET A 131 8.29 -1.27 -0.46
C MET A 131 7.29 -1.61 -1.55
N ASP A 132 7.01 -2.89 -1.78
CA ASP A 132 6.09 -3.35 -2.83
C ASP A 132 4.66 -2.85 -2.61
N ASN A 133 4.18 -2.90 -1.36
CA ASN A 133 2.78 -2.61 -1.05
C ASN A 133 2.51 -1.14 -0.80
N LYS A 134 3.51 -0.36 -0.39
CA LYS A 134 3.31 1.03 0.08
C LYS A 134 4.08 2.08 -0.72
N CYS A 135 5.07 1.68 -1.53
CA CYS A 135 6.00 2.62 -2.15
C CYS A 135 6.12 2.41 -3.66
N ALA A 136 6.29 1.17 -4.10
CA ALA A 136 6.60 0.81 -5.49
C ALA A 136 5.48 1.14 -6.48
N GLY A 137 4.27 1.46 -6.04
CA GLY A 137 3.22 1.92 -6.95
C GLY A 137 3.59 3.21 -7.71
N CYS A 138 4.36 4.10 -7.06
CA CYS A 138 4.86 5.36 -7.65
C CYS A 138 6.39 5.48 -7.66
N HIS A 139 7.12 4.50 -7.11
CA HIS A 139 8.57 4.47 -7.02
C HIS A 139 9.10 3.15 -7.60
N LYS A 140 8.86 2.90 -8.88
CA LYS A 140 9.34 1.70 -9.59
C LYS A 140 9.77 2.02 -11.01
N ALA A 141 10.44 1.08 -11.69
CA ALA A 141 10.70 1.20 -13.12
C ALA A 141 9.41 1.53 -13.91
N GLY A 142 9.44 2.59 -14.72
CA GLY A 142 8.27 3.10 -15.46
C GLY A 142 7.35 4.04 -14.67
N SER A 143 7.57 4.21 -13.36
CA SER A 143 6.91 5.23 -12.52
C SER A 143 7.91 5.68 -11.45
N LEU A 144 8.87 6.52 -11.86
CA LEU A 144 10.02 6.96 -11.05
C LEU A 144 9.70 8.26 -10.30
N GLY A 145 8.69 8.24 -9.42
CA GLY A 145 8.39 9.38 -8.54
C GLY A 145 9.64 9.80 -7.76
N GLY A 146 10.04 11.07 -7.86
CA GLY A 146 11.28 11.56 -7.22
C GLY A 146 12.57 10.94 -7.78
N ASN A 147 12.52 10.34 -8.98
CA ASN A 147 13.62 9.63 -9.63
C ASN A 147 14.23 8.49 -8.79
N VAL A 148 13.38 7.72 -8.10
CA VAL A 148 13.81 6.56 -7.31
C VAL A 148 13.03 5.29 -7.68
N ASP A 149 13.72 4.16 -7.62
CA ASP A 149 13.15 2.82 -7.76
C ASP A 149 13.29 2.07 -6.43
N LEU A 150 12.16 1.78 -5.79
CA LEU A 150 12.06 1.03 -4.54
C LEU A 150 11.53 -0.40 -4.76
N SER A 151 11.31 -0.81 -6.01
CA SER A 151 10.84 -2.16 -6.34
C SER A 151 11.96 -3.22 -6.29
N THR A 152 13.22 -2.78 -6.25
CA THR A 152 14.42 -3.64 -6.21
C THR A 152 15.25 -3.40 -4.96
N TYR A 153 16.04 -4.41 -4.55
CA TYR A 153 16.97 -4.29 -3.43
C TYR A 153 18.01 -3.20 -3.67
N ALA A 154 18.64 -3.22 -4.84
CA ALA A 154 19.68 -2.25 -5.20
C ALA A 154 19.16 -0.82 -5.11
N GLY A 155 17.98 -0.54 -5.70
CA GLY A 155 17.36 0.78 -5.64
C GLY A 155 16.97 1.19 -4.21
N THR A 156 16.32 0.28 -3.47
CA THR A 156 15.94 0.53 -2.06
C THR A 156 17.17 0.86 -1.20
N ARG A 157 18.27 0.10 -1.36
CA ARG A 157 19.51 0.31 -0.61
C ARG A 157 20.15 1.66 -0.90
N VAL A 158 20.15 2.12 -2.15
CA VAL A 158 20.70 3.44 -2.50
C VAL A 158 19.96 4.56 -1.77
N VAL A 159 18.63 4.52 -1.76
CA VAL A 159 17.77 5.52 -1.10
C VAL A 159 17.83 5.40 0.43
N ALA A 160 18.08 4.21 0.95
CA ALA A 160 18.33 3.98 2.36
C ALA A 160 19.64 4.62 2.83
N LEU A 161 20.75 4.37 2.12
CA LEU A 161 22.07 4.84 2.50
C LEU A 161 22.26 6.34 2.36
N ASN A 162 21.54 6.99 1.45
CA ASN A 162 21.59 8.45 1.31
C ASN A 162 20.62 9.19 2.26
N GLY A 163 20.00 8.47 3.20
CA GLY A 163 19.11 9.03 4.23
C GLY A 163 17.71 9.42 3.75
N LYS A 164 17.46 9.47 2.44
CA LYS A 164 16.17 9.90 1.88
C LYS A 164 15.03 8.98 2.28
N LEU A 165 15.26 7.68 2.39
CA LEU A 165 14.20 6.74 2.77
C LEU A 165 13.66 7.06 4.16
N VAL A 166 14.54 7.10 5.16
CA VAL A 166 14.16 7.39 6.55
C VAL A 166 13.63 8.81 6.70
N GLY A 167 14.29 9.81 6.11
CA GLY A 167 13.85 11.20 6.20
C GLY A 167 12.46 11.43 5.61
N SER A 168 12.18 10.82 4.46
CA SER A 168 10.87 10.94 3.78
C SER A 168 9.75 10.24 4.53
N ILE A 169 9.95 8.99 5.00
CA ILE A 169 8.92 8.26 5.79
C ILE A 169 8.76 8.82 7.20
N MET A 170 9.76 9.54 7.71
CA MET A 170 9.65 10.24 8.97
C MET A 170 9.00 11.62 8.86
N HIS A 171 8.73 12.09 7.64
CA HIS A 171 8.27 13.46 7.37
C HIS A 171 9.22 14.51 7.99
N GLN A 172 10.53 14.26 7.93
CA GLN A 172 11.54 15.18 8.47
C GLN A 172 11.65 16.45 7.61
N THR A 173 11.90 17.59 8.25
CA THR A 173 12.21 18.85 7.56
C THR A 173 13.36 18.66 6.57
N GLY A 174 13.21 19.19 5.35
CA GLY A 174 14.19 19.04 4.27
C GLY A 174 13.98 17.80 3.38
N TYR A 175 13.04 16.91 3.73
CA TYR A 175 12.66 15.77 2.89
C TYR A 175 11.25 15.95 2.34
N SER A 176 10.96 15.33 1.18
CA SER A 176 9.59 15.25 0.68
C SER A 176 8.82 14.22 1.51
N PRO A 177 7.72 14.59 2.19
CA PRO A 177 6.98 13.67 3.05
C PRO A 177 6.34 12.56 2.20
N MET A 178 6.58 11.32 2.61
CA MET A 178 6.06 10.12 1.96
C MET A 178 5.43 9.15 2.99
N PRO A 179 4.28 8.53 2.68
CA PRO A 179 3.62 8.55 1.36
C PRO A 179 2.94 9.90 1.04
N LYS A 180 2.99 10.32 -0.24
CA LYS A 180 2.60 11.68 -0.64
C LYS A 180 1.14 11.98 -0.29
N ASN A 181 0.89 13.10 0.39
CA ASN A 181 -0.44 13.55 0.84
C ASN A 181 -1.18 12.52 1.72
N MET A 182 -0.44 11.60 2.35
CA MET A 182 -0.98 10.62 3.26
C MET A 182 -0.40 10.79 4.66
N ALA A 183 -1.02 10.13 5.63
CA ALA A 183 -0.43 9.96 6.94
C ALA A 183 0.91 9.22 6.83
N LYS A 184 1.77 9.52 7.79
CA LYS A 184 3.04 8.83 8.00
C LYS A 184 2.81 7.31 8.16
N LEU A 185 3.82 6.50 7.79
CA LEU A 185 3.85 5.10 8.22
C LEU A 185 3.77 5.01 9.75
N SER A 186 3.36 3.86 10.27
CA SER A 186 3.30 3.67 11.73
C SER A 186 4.69 3.74 12.34
N ASP A 187 4.79 4.17 13.60
CA ASP A 187 6.07 4.27 14.31
C ASP A 187 6.83 2.94 14.35
N CYS A 188 6.11 1.82 14.39
CA CYS A 188 6.74 0.51 14.35
C CYS A 188 7.34 0.18 12.98
N GLU A 189 6.62 0.45 11.88
CA GLU A 189 7.16 0.25 10.51
C GLU A 189 8.38 1.14 10.27
N ILE A 190 8.32 2.39 10.71
CA ILE A 190 9.47 3.30 10.67
C ILE A 190 10.63 2.72 11.48
N LYS A 191 10.36 2.16 12.66
CA LYS A 191 11.38 1.53 13.48
C LYS A 191 12.00 0.30 12.80
N GLN A 192 11.23 -0.51 12.08
CA GLN A 192 11.75 -1.62 11.28
C GLN A 192 12.67 -1.11 10.16
N VAL A 193 12.24 -0.11 9.39
CA VAL A 193 13.08 0.51 8.34
C VAL A 193 14.36 1.07 8.95
N ARG A 194 14.26 1.84 10.05
CA ARG A 194 15.44 2.39 10.73
C ARG A 194 16.41 1.31 11.20
N LYS A 195 15.93 0.23 11.83
CA LYS A 195 16.77 -0.88 12.27
C LYS A 195 17.48 -1.56 11.09
N TRP A 196 16.76 -1.81 10.00
CA TRP A 196 17.36 -2.37 8.79
C TRP A 196 18.45 -1.45 8.21
N VAL A 197 18.19 -0.15 8.13
CA VAL A 197 19.19 0.83 7.65
C VAL A 197 20.41 0.85 8.57
N THR A 198 20.22 0.93 9.89
CA THR A 198 21.29 0.91 10.89
C THR A 198 22.09 -0.40 10.88
N ALA A 199 21.45 -1.53 10.55
CA ALA A 199 22.11 -2.83 10.39
C ALA A 199 22.89 -2.98 9.06
N GLY A 200 23.05 -1.90 8.28
CA GLY A 200 23.82 -1.91 7.04
C GLY A 200 23.01 -2.16 5.78
N SER A 201 21.67 -2.13 5.85
CA SER A 201 20.76 -2.34 4.72
C SER A 201 21.02 -3.66 3.98
N LEU A 202 21.14 -4.76 4.74
CA LEU A 202 21.49 -6.09 4.23
C LEU A 202 20.39 -6.69 3.34
N ASN A 203 20.78 -7.54 2.37
CA ASN A 203 19.86 -8.36 1.57
C ASN A 203 19.67 -9.73 2.24
N ASN A 204 18.80 -9.80 3.24
CA ASN A 204 18.59 -10.98 4.09
C ASN A 204 17.12 -11.21 4.41
#